data_AF-A0A521XKU0-F1
#
_entry.id   AF-A0A521XKU0-F1
#
_cell.length_a   1.000
_cell.length_b   1.000
_cell.length_c   1.000
_cell.angle_alpha   90.00
_cell.angle_beta   90.00
_cell.angle_gamma   90.00
#
_symmetry.space_group_name_H-M   'P 1'
#
loop_
_entity.id
_entity.type
_entity.pdbx_description
1 polymer ?
#
loop_
_entity_poly.entity_id
_entity_poly.type
_entity_poly.pdbx_seq_one_letter_code
_entity_poly.pdbx_strand_id
1 'polypeptide(L)' 'MEKLVGDRAGQHSIRINDQYRICFVWTDNGADDVEITDYH' A
#
# COMPACT_ATOMS: atom_id res chain seq x y z
N MET A 1 -3.22 21.49 -8.80
CA MET A 1 -3.67 20.91 -7.52
C MET A 1 -4.69 19.83 -7.87
N GLU A 2 -4.23 18.61 -8.09
CA GLU A 2 -5.10 17.52 -8.55
C GLU A 2 -5.16 16.48 -7.44
N LYS A 3 -6.25 16.54 -6.65
CA LYS A 3 -6.61 15.47 -5.72
C LYS A 3 -7.17 14.34 -6.57
N LEU A 4 -6.41 13.25 -6.70
CA LEU A 4 -6.95 11.99 -7.19
C LEU A 4 -7.89 11.43 -6.10
N VAL A 5 -9.13 11.89 -6.17
CA VAL A 5 -10.29 11.28 -5.53
C VAL A 5 -10.66 10.06 -6.36
N GLY A 6 -10.53 8.88 -5.76
CA GLY A 6 -10.94 7.63 -6.40
C GLY A 6 -10.74 6.47 -5.45
N ASP A 7 -11.72 6.25 -4.57
CA ASP A 7 -12.11 4.98 -3.92
C ASP A 7 -11.04 4.12 -3.18
N ARG A 8 -9.79 4.56 -3.14
CA ARG A 8 -8.66 3.83 -2.56
C ARG A 8 -7.70 4.75 -1.80
N ALA A 9 -8.25 5.82 -1.21
CA ALA A 9 -7.52 6.72 -0.32
C ALA A 9 -7.17 5.97 0.97
N GLY A 10 -6.05 5.24 0.96
CA GLY A 10 -5.58 4.47 2.10
C GLY A 10 -4.68 3.29 1.74
N GLN A 11 -4.70 2.76 0.51
CA GLN A 11 -3.75 1.71 0.13
C GLN A 11 -2.39 2.31 -0.22
N HIS A 12 -1.38 1.95 0.57
CA HIS A 12 0.01 2.28 0.38
C HIS A 12 0.78 1.01 0.00
N SER A 13 1.85 1.18 -0.78
CA SER A 13 2.79 0.10 -1.02
C SER A 13 4.22 0.57 -0.82
N ILE A 14 5.02 -0.28 -0.18
CA ILE A 14 6.46 -0.07 0.03
C ILE A 14 7.19 -1.14 -0.75
N ARG A 15 8.14 -0.71 -1.58
CA ARG A 15 9.05 -1.62 -2.28
C ARG A 15 10.25 -1.89 -1.38
N ILE A 16 10.48 -3.16 -1.03
CA ILE A 16 11.65 -3.54 -0.22
C ILE A 16 12.87 -3.73 -1.14
N ASN A 17 12.69 -4.41 -2.26
CA ASN A 17 13.73 -4.61 -3.27
C ASN A 17 13.09 -4.92 -4.64
N ASP A 18 13.87 -5.40 -5.60
CA ASP A 18 13.34 -5.66 -6.94
C ASP A 18 12.26 -6.77 -6.95
N GLN A 19 12.29 -7.68 -5.97
CA GLN A 19 11.43 -8.87 -5.86
C GLN A 19 10.24 -8.68 -4.89
N TYR A 20 10.39 -7.90 -3.81
CA TYR A 20 9.35 -7.80 -2.76
C TYR A 20 8.64 -6.45 -2.73
N ARG A 21 7.31 -6.51 -2.63
CA ARG A 21 6.44 -5.36 -2.37
C ARG A 21 5.53 -5.68 -1.19
N ILE A 22 5.46 -4.75 -0.24
CA ILE A 22 4.44 -4.75 0.81
C ILE A 22 3.28 -3.87 0.34
N CYS A 23 2.07 -4.38 0.39
CA CYS A 23 0.82 -3.62 0.24
C CYS A 23 0.14 -3.54 1.60
N PHE A 24 -0.34 -2.37 1.99
CA PHE A 24 -1.06 -2.18 3.27
C PHE A 24 -2.06 -1.04 3.16
N VAL A 25 -3.06 -1.04 4.03
CA VAL A 25 -4.02 0.05 4.19
C VAL A 25 -3.62 0.89 5.40
N TRP A 26 -3.52 2.21 5.24
CA TRP A 26 -3.35 3.12 6.36
C TRP A 26 -4.71 3.52 6.92
N THR A 27 -4.99 3.05 8.13
CA THR A 27 -6.19 3.38 8.90
C THR A 27 -5.83 4.33 10.04
N ASP A 28 -6.83 4.91 10.71
CA ASP A 28 -6.61 5.75 11.91
C ASP A 28 -5.88 4.98 13.04
N ASN A 29 -6.02 3.66 13.05
CA ASN A 29 -5.40 2.77 14.04
C ASN A 29 -4.02 2.23 13.60
N GLY A 30 -3.52 2.64 12.42
CA GLY A 30 -2.23 2.22 11.86
C GLY A 30 -2.34 1.42 10.56
N ALA A 31 -1.28 0.70 10.21
CA ALA A 31 -1.24 -0.17 9.03
C ALA A 31 -2.08 -1.43 9.26
N ASP A 32 -3.10 -1.60 8.44
CA ASP A 32 -4.01 -2.74 8.41
C ASP A 32 -3.87 -3.47 7.06
N ASP A 33 -4.36 -4.72 6.98
CA ASP A 33 -4.34 -5.55 5.75
C ASP A 33 -2.95 -5.61 5.07
N VAL A 34 -1.90 -5.86 5.88
CA VAL A 34 -0.51 -5.91 5.40
C VAL A 34 -0.26 -7.23 4.65
N GLU A 35 -0.06 -7.13 3.34
CA GLU A 35 0.26 -8.25 2.46
C GLU A 35 1.67 -8.10 1.86
N ILE A 36 2.44 -9.18 1.83
CA ILE A 36 3.75 -9.23 1.18
C ILE A 36 3.60 -10.02 -0.12
N THR A 37 3.71 -9.33 -1.25
CA THR A 37 3.72 -9.96 -2.57
C THR A 37 5.15 -10.13 -3.04
N ASP A 38 5.53 -11.36 -3.36
CA ASP A 38 6.74 -11.71 -4.09
C ASP A 38 6.43 -11.67 -5.59
N TYR A 39 7.24 -10.91 -6.34
CA TYR A 39 7.18 -10.85 -7.78
C TYR A 39 8.37 -11.64 -8.33
N HIS A 40 8.11 -12.89 -8.72
CA HIS A 40 8.99 -13.71 -9.54
C HIS A 40 8.48 -13.76 -10.98
#